data_AF-A0AA45Z229-F1
#
_entry.id   AF-A0AA45Z229-F1
#
_cell.length_a   1.000
_cell.length_b   1.000
_cell.length_c   1.000
_cell.angle_alpha   90.00
_cell.angle_beta   90.00
_cell.angle_gamma   90.00
#
_symmetry.space_group_name_H-M   'P 1'
#
loop_
_entity.id
_entity.type
_entity.pdbx_description
1 polymer ?
#
loop_
_entity_poly.entity_id
_entity_poly.type
_entity_poly.pdbx_seq_one_letter_code
_entity_poly.pdbx_strand_id
1 'polypeptide(L)'
;MASSVLRVPWCFLLLALTGCEPALPEDTTASADSDVELGTSKADIRIANSLTTRELVLNAIAANHDANAALSTNSLESLFDPDVMSPGMGTALINNQLRDPYAQRFMAYLVSCALGEGETLEYLNPFQPSGSQRSEWAGSAGLCPWWRTQAPGEACLRRVTACLLSRNNGLGYRVELSMRGEIHEPDLSIAQPFALDAWTVPLDHVPTTTASVNSAVPCDEQTVGAERNCGWKMHSVGWCPAGQTISVGAGGPAVCPSGTPLGSSGEARMVLRVCRGIAGCDKTDARHVESSQGCVPESTDPSSSTDTDPSVNFTCPVSGGYFTVMTAPWDSDAEGTATVGVSAGVQAPLSERAVYRVREGAFYGNLFGRDALRDDINVTVTLVAGQKDRYTINRPKGRQSKPVFKDLYSCYDPGWVYGRAYATYRVCALPGTEEDCAATVTGPCWSTTPNTPYQCKTQDGSLLSGDGDFEACMDTSNQVWEEPVTVFLNGACDLVDDQHLQLCKRWTEPPPPQETSRGKR
;
A
#
# COMPACT_ATOMS: atom_id res chain seq x y z
N MET A 1 -21.71 -14.65 -74.35
CA MET A 1 -22.62 -15.72 -73.88
C MET A 1 -21.84 -16.62 -72.95
N ALA A 2 -22.25 -16.60 -71.68
CA ALA A 2 -22.11 -17.63 -70.66
C ALA A 2 -20.76 -18.34 -70.50
N SER A 3 -20.03 -18.04 -69.41
CA SER A 3 -19.23 -19.04 -68.73
C SER A 3 -19.34 -18.86 -67.22
N SER A 4 -19.67 -19.95 -66.55
CA SER A 4 -20.09 -20.10 -65.16
C SER A 4 -18.90 -20.00 -64.22
N VAL A 5 -19.02 -19.21 -63.14
CA VAL A 5 -18.06 -19.24 -62.03
C VAL A 5 -18.78 -19.62 -60.74
N LEU A 6 -18.31 -20.73 -60.17
CA LEU A 6 -18.73 -21.33 -58.92
C LEU A 6 -18.54 -20.37 -57.73
N ARG A 7 -19.48 -20.42 -56.80
CA ARG A 7 -19.35 -19.93 -55.43
C ARG A 7 -18.60 -20.96 -54.58
N VAL A 8 -17.55 -20.52 -53.88
CA VAL A 8 -17.12 -21.11 -52.60
C VAL A 8 -16.82 -19.95 -51.65
N PRO A 9 -17.42 -19.91 -50.45
CA PRO A 9 -17.09 -18.93 -49.42
C PRO A 9 -16.09 -19.55 -48.44
N TRP A 10 -14.98 -18.86 -48.14
CA TRP A 10 -14.39 -18.96 -46.80
C TRP A 10 -13.27 -17.95 -46.53
N CYS A 11 -13.31 -17.49 -45.29
CA CYS A 11 -12.22 -16.97 -44.44
C CYS A 11 -11.74 -15.54 -44.67
N PHE A 12 -12.35 -14.66 -43.87
CA PHE A 12 -11.73 -13.48 -43.28
C PHE A 12 -10.35 -13.84 -42.68
N LEU A 13 -9.29 -13.23 -43.22
CA LEU A 13 -8.01 -13.09 -42.53
C LEU A 13 -8.15 -11.97 -41.49
N LEU A 14 -8.15 -12.33 -40.21
CA LEU A 14 -7.85 -11.41 -39.10
C LEU A 14 -6.33 -11.42 -38.89
N LEU A 15 -5.70 -10.29 -39.18
CA LEU A 15 -4.31 -10.01 -38.80
C LEU A 15 -4.26 -9.77 -37.29
N ALA A 16 -3.88 -10.78 -36.52
CA ALA A 16 -3.44 -10.61 -35.14
C ALA A 16 -1.96 -10.19 -35.15
N LEU A 17 -1.69 -8.92 -34.86
CA LEU A 17 -0.35 -8.45 -34.53
C LEU A 17 -0.07 -8.85 -33.07
N THR A 18 0.68 -9.93 -32.89
CA THR A 18 1.29 -10.29 -31.60
C THR A 18 2.53 -9.41 -31.41
N GLY A 19 2.49 -8.48 -30.46
CA GLY A 19 3.68 -7.79 -29.98
C GLY A 19 4.52 -8.74 -29.12
N CYS A 20 5.74 -9.02 -29.55
CA CYS A 20 6.73 -9.70 -28.73
C CYS A 20 7.32 -8.70 -27.71
N GLU A 21 7.19 -9.02 -26.44
CA GLU A 21 7.96 -8.43 -25.33
C GLU A 21 9.45 -8.76 -25.54
N PRO A 22 10.39 -7.81 -25.38
CA PRO A 22 11.81 -8.11 -25.46
C PRO A 22 12.27 -8.73 -24.13
N ALA A 23 12.91 -9.90 -24.24
CA ALA A 23 13.60 -10.55 -23.13
C ALA A 23 14.76 -9.65 -22.64
N LEU A 24 14.89 -9.53 -21.32
CA LEU A 24 15.99 -8.86 -20.62
C LEU A 24 17.35 -9.49 -21.01
N PRO A 25 18.46 -8.72 -21.07
CA PRO A 25 19.76 -9.26 -21.42
C PRO A 25 20.31 -10.14 -20.29
N GLU A 26 20.66 -11.38 -20.64
CA GLU A 26 21.42 -12.32 -19.82
C GLU A 26 22.89 -11.89 -19.73
N ASP A 27 23.40 -11.74 -18.51
CA ASP A 27 24.81 -11.98 -18.23
C ASP A 27 24.95 -12.46 -16.78
N THR A 28 24.95 -13.79 -16.60
CA THR A 28 25.84 -14.55 -15.69
C THR A 28 25.33 -16.01 -15.60
N THR A 29 26.22 -16.93 -15.97
CA THR A 29 26.01 -18.38 -15.91
C THR A 29 25.80 -18.85 -14.47
N ALA A 30 24.58 -19.28 -14.13
CA ALA A 30 24.28 -19.95 -12.86
C ALA A 30 24.07 -21.45 -13.08
N SER A 31 24.90 -22.26 -12.41
CA SER A 31 24.84 -23.73 -12.37
C SER A 31 23.57 -24.23 -11.67
N ALA A 32 23.05 -25.36 -12.14
CA ALA A 32 21.95 -26.08 -11.53
C ALA A 32 22.40 -26.83 -10.26
N ASP A 33 22.59 -26.09 -9.17
CA ASP A 33 22.53 -26.55 -7.78
C ASP A 33 22.78 -25.32 -6.91
N SER A 34 21.71 -24.74 -6.36
CA SER A 34 21.82 -23.80 -5.26
C SER A 34 20.48 -23.72 -4.54
N ASP A 35 20.46 -24.28 -3.33
CA ASP A 35 19.57 -23.87 -2.27
C ASP A 35 19.47 -22.33 -2.27
N VAL A 36 18.27 -21.82 -2.51
CA VAL A 36 18.00 -20.39 -2.35
C VAL A 36 17.84 -20.17 -0.85
N GLU A 37 18.94 -19.90 -0.18
CA GLU A 37 18.92 -19.29 1.15
C GLU A 37 18.24 -17.93 1.01
N LEU A 38 17.03 -17.82 1.55
CA LEU A 38 16.14 -16.68 1.37
C LEU A 38 16.75 -15.45 2.06
N GLY A 39 17.26 -14.51 1.26
CA GLY A 39 17.65 -13.20 1.72
C GLY A 39 16.47 -12.48 2.39
N THR A 40 16.76 -11.73 3.45
CA THR A 40 15.84 -10.79 4.05
C THR A 40 15.38 -9.76 3.01
N SER A 41 14.13 -9.91 2.53
CA SER A 41 13.49 -8.89 1.70
C SER A 41 13.41 -7.60 2.52
N LYS A 42 14.10 -6.55 2.08
CA LYS A 42 13.82 -5.18 2.50
C LYS A 42 12.39 -4.84 2.07
N ALA A 43 11.61 -4.23 2.94
CA ALA A 43 10.22 -3.89 2.67
C ALA A 43 10.15 -2.63 1.81
N ASP A 44 9.38 -2.71 0.73
CA ASP A 44 9.08 -1.57 -0.14
C ASP A 44 7.62 -1.09 0.06
N ILE A 45 7.26 0.01 -0.60
CA ILE A 45 6.23 1.01 -0.25
C ILE A 45 4.78 0.49 -0.32
N ARG A 46 4.39 -0.46 0.54
CA ARG A 46 2.98 -0.80 0.81
C ARG A 46 2.52 -0.10 2.06
N ILE A 47 1.63 0.87 1.87
CA ILE A 47 1.29 1.80 2.93
C ILE A 47 -0.22 1.96 3.07
N ALA A 48 -0.70 1.74 4.29
CA ALA A 48 -2.07 1.96 4.69
C ALA A 48 -2.51 3.42 4.53
N ASN A 49 -3.73 3.59 4.04
CA ASN A 49 -4.36 4.89 3.82
C ASN A 49 -5.31 5.32 4.95
N SER A 50 -5.00 5.09 6.22
CA SER A 50 -5.90 5.43 7.32
C SER A 50 -5.77 6.87 7.84
N LEU A 51 -5.22 7.80 7.04
CA LEU A 51 -5.19 9.23 7.36
C LEU A 51 -6.52 9.84 6.96
N THR A 52 -7.34 10.20 7.95
CA THR A 52 -8.62 10.83 7.64
C THR A 52 -8.42 12.21 7.01
N THR A 53 -9.35 12.65 6.16
CA THR A 53 -9.24 13.97 5.54
C THR A 53 -9.10 15.10 6.55
N ARG A 54 -9.76 14.99 7.71
CA ARG A 54 -9.61 15.99 8.79
C ARG A 54 -8.24 15.97 9.44
N GLU A 55 -7.63 14.79 9.59
CA GLU A 55 -6.26 14.67 10.12
C GLU A 55 -5.24 15.23 9.13
N LEU A 56 -5.45 15.05 7.82
CA LEU A 56 -4.61 15.66 6.80
C LEU A 56 -4.77 17.19 6.76
N VAL A 57 -6.01 17.69 6.71
CA VAL A 57 -6.28 19.08 6.30
C VAL A 57 -6.61 20.04 7.45
N LEU A 58 -6.91 19.56 8.67
CA LEU A 58 -7.30 20.41 9.81
C LEU A 58 -6.50 20.09 11.08
N ASN A 59 -5.21 19.76 10.91
CA ASN A 59 -4.28 19.57 12.00
C ASN A 59 -3.44 20.83 12.28
N ALA A 60 -2.95 20.94 13.50
CA ALA A 60 -2.17 22.07 13.98
C ALA A 60 -0.80 22.28 13.29
N ILE A 61 -0.27 21.33 12.51
CA ILE A 61 0.98 21.50 11.77
C ILE A 61 0.69 21.90 10.31
N ALA A 62 0.00 21.05 9.56
CA ALA A 62 -0.24 21.28 8.13
C ALA A 62 -1.16 22.48 7.88
N ALA A 63 -2.16 22.69 8.74
CA ALA A 63 -3.12 23.79 8.62
C ALA A 63 -2.75 25.00 9.49
N ASN A 64 -1.46 25.21 9.75
CA ASN A 64 -0.93 26.41 10.41
C ASN A 64 0.18 27.01 9.55
N HIS A 65 0.02 28.26 9.10
CA HIS A 65 0.95 28.86 8.13
C HIS A 65 2.41 28.88 8.61
N ASP A 66 2.66 29.20 9.89
CA ASP A 66 4.01 29.34 10.41
C ASP A 66 4.64 27.97 10.74
N ALA A 67 3.86 27.02 11.26
CA ALA A 67 4.32 25.65 11.53
C ALA A 67 4.61 24.90 10.23
N ASN A 68 3.73 25.04 9.23
CA ASN A 68 3.89 24.46 7.91
C ASN A 68 5.12 25.06 7.20
N ALA A 69 5.31 26.38 7.27
CA ALA A 69 6.51 27.03 6.75
C ALA A 69 7.78 26.51 7.46
N ALA A 70 7.78 26.38 8.79
CA ALA A 70 8.91 25.84 9.53
C ALA A 70 9.26 24.41 9.07
N LEU A 71 8.27 23.56 8.85
CA LEU A 71 8.47 22.20 8.35
C LEU A 71 9.10 22.19 6.95
N SER A 72 8.70 23.12 6.07
CA SER A 72 9.19 23.21 4.69
C SER A 72 10.63 23.74 4.54
N THR A 73 11.18 24.38 5.58
CA THR A 73 12.49 25.06 5.50
C THR A 73 13.56 24.51 6.45
N ASN A 74 13.23 23.48 7.23
CA ASN A 74 14.13 22.90 8.22
C ASN A 74 14.21 21.38 8.05
N SER A 75 15.30 20.79 8.56
CA SER A 75 15.39 19.34 8.70
C SER A 75 14.44 18.85 9.80
N LEU A 76 13.97 17.60 9.69
CA LEU A 76 13.09 17.01 10.68
C LEU A 76 13.77 16.90 12.05
N GLU A 77 15.01 16.43 12.12
CA GLU A 77 15.75 16.31 13.39
C GLU A 77 15.91 17.67 14.08
N SER A 78 16.18 18.75 13.33
CA SER A 78 16.31 20.08 13.92
C SER A 78 15.04 20.63 14.57
N LEU A 79 13.86 20.11 14.17
CA LEU A 79 12.56 20.51 14.70
C LEU A 79 12.03 19.59 15.80
N PHE A 80 12.33 18.29 15.74
CA PHE A 80 11.64 17.27 16.55
C PHE A 80 12.56 16.48 17.47
N ASP A 81 13.77 16.17 17.03
CA ASP A 81 14.66 15.26 17.76
C ASP A 81 15.21 15.97 19.01
N PRO A 82 14.94 15.47 20.23
CA PRO A 82 15.38 16.11 21.48
C PRO A 82 16.90 16.22 21.64
N ASP A 83 17.68 15.41 20.93
CA ASP A 83 19.15 15.42 21.01
C ASP A 83 19.78 16.35 19.96
N VAL A 84 19.04 16.72 18.92
CA VAL A 84 19.50 17.58 17.81
C VAL A 84 18.84 18.97 17.82
N MET A 85 17.61 19.07 18.33
CA MET A 85 16.80 20.27 18.20
C MET A 85 17.49 21.51 18.78
N SER A 86 17.44 22.62 18.03
CA SER A 86 17.92 23.90 18.50
C SER A 86 16.76 24.69 19.14
N PRO A 87 16.88 25.16 20.39
CA PRO A 87 15.85 25.99 21.00
C PRO A 87 15.60 27.26 20.17
N GLY A 88 14.37 27.46 19.74
CA GLY A 88 14.00 28.59 18.89
C GLY A 88 12.48 28.72 18.74
N MET A 89 12.04 29.80 18.10
CA MET A 89 10.60 30.06 17.90
C MET A 89 9.92 28.96 17.09
N GLY A 90 10.58 28.44 16.04
CA GLY A 90 10.05 27.34 15.22
C GLY A 90 9.85 26.05 16.02
N THR A 91 10.88 25.60 16.72
CA THR A 91 10.84 24.42 17.60
C THR A 91 9.78 24.57 18.71
N ALA A 92 9.70 25.75 19.35
CA ALA A 92 8.69 26.02 20.37
C ALA A 92 7.26 25.99 19.80
N LEU A 93 7.06 26.54 18.60
CA LEU A 93 5.78 26.49 17.89
C LEU A 93 5.39 25.03 17.59
N ILE A 94 6.26 24.27 16.92
CA ILE A 94 6.01 22.89 16.53
C ILE A 94 5.69 22.03 17.76
N ASN A 95 6.49 22.12 18.83
CA ASN A 95 6.25 21.40 20.08
C ASN A 95 4.88 21.72 20.70
N ASN A 96 4.43 22.97 20.59
CA ASN A 96 3.09 23.34 21.03
C ASN A 96 1.98 22.79 20.12
N GLN A 97 2.20 22.78 18.80
CA GLN A 97 1.24 22.24 17.84
C GLN A 97 1.08 20.71 17.95
N LEU A 98 2.11 19.97 18.40
CA LEU A 98 2.04 18.53 18.68
C LEU A 98 1.08 18.13 19.82
N ARG A 99 0.50 19.10 20.53
CA ARG A 99 -0.62 18.87 21.47
C ARG A 99 -1.94 18.62 20.76
N ASP A 100 -1.99 18.76 19.44
CA ASP A 100 -3.08 18.28 18.62
C ASP A 100 -2.85 16.81 18.22
N PRO A 101 -3.73 15.87 18.61
CA PRO A 101 -3.63 14.48 18.18
C PRO A 101 -3.62 14.32 16.66
N TYR A 102 -4.30 15.21 15.92
CA TYR A 102 -4.28 15.18 14.45
C TYR A 102 -2.90 15.55 13.90
N ALA A 103 -2.17 16.44 14.59
CA ALA A 103 -0.82 16.81 14.19
C ALA A 103 0.16 15.65 14.41
N GLN A 104 0.02 14.89 15.51
CA GLN A 104 0.84 13.69 15.73
C GLN A 104 0.57 12.60 14.68
N ARG A 105 -0.69 12.39 14.31
CA ARG A 105 -1.05 11.45 13.24
C ARG A 105 -0.53 11.92 11.88
N PHE A 106 -0.68 13.19 11.54
CA PHE A 106 -0.09 13.77 10.33
C PHE A 106 1.42 13.55 10.28
N MET A 107 2.14 13.80 11.38
CA MET A 107 3.59 13.59 11.45
C MET A 107 3.98 12.12 11.29
N ALA A 108 3.26 11.18 11.90
CA ALA A 108 3.51 9.75 11.70
C ALA A 108 3.42 9.36 10.22
N TYR A 109 2.44 9.90 9.50
CA TYR A 109 2.28 9.68 8.07
C TYR A 109 3.35 10.38 7.23
N LEU A 110 3.74 11.59 7.61
CA LEU A 110 4.79 12.35 6.93
C LEU A 110 6.14 11.65 7.05
N VAL A 111 6.53 11.25 8.26
CA VAL A 111 7.78 10.52 8.51
C VAL A 111 7.76 9.18 7.77
N SER A 112 6.64 8.46 7.80
CA SER A 112 6.45 7.23 7.04
C SER A 112 6.57 7.43 5.52
N CYS A 113 6.17 8.57 4.96
CA CYS A 113 6.38 8.90 3.55
C CYS A 113 7.81 9.39 3.23
N ALA A 114 8.43 10.15 4.12
CA ALA A 114 9.72 10.77 3.87
C ALA A 114 10.88 9.79 4.08
N LEU A 115 10.89 9.08 5.22
CA LEU A 115 12.00 8.23 5.65
C LEU A 115 11.75 6.77 5.24
N GLY A 116 12.84 6.02 5.05
CA GLY A 116 12.80 4.61 4.65
C GLY A 116 12.50 3.66 5.80
N GLU A 117 12.30 2.39 5.46
CA GLU A 117 12.14 1.32 6.44
C GLU A 117 13.35 1.24 7.40
N GLY A 118 13.08 1.05 8.69
CA GLY A 118 14.09 0.96 9.74
C GLY A 118 14.62 2.31 10.22
N GLU A 119 14.29 3.41 9.55
CA GLU A 119 14.58 4.75 10.04
C GLU A 119 13.49 5.20 11.03
N THR A 120 13.89 5.81 12.15
CA THR A 120 12.97 6.44 13.10
C THR A 120 13.31 7.90 13.34
N LEU A 121 12.30 8.72 13.66
CA LEU A 121 12.45 10.10 14.12
C LEU A 121 11.93 10.20 15.55
N GLU A 122 12.81 10.55 16.49
CA GLU A 122 12.42 10.80 17.87
C GLU A 122 11.72 12.16 18.02
N TYR A 123 10.80 12.24 18.98
CA TYR A 123 10.16 13.48 19.36
C TYR A 123 9.73 13.48 20.83
N LEU A 124 9.48 14.69 21.34
CA LEU A 124 8.89 14.88 22.66
C LEU A 124 7.37 14.88 22.57
N ASN A 125 6.74 13.81 23.06
CA ASN A 125 5.30 13.63 23.11
C ASN A 125 4.67 14.38 24.30
N PRO A 126 3.89 15.44 24.05
CA PRO A 126 3.28 16.24 25.11
C PRO A 126 2.14 15.54 25.87
N PHE A 127 1.71 14.35 25.44
CA PHE A 127 0.69 13.55 26.14
C PHE A 127 1.29 12.59 27.17
N GLN A 128 2.60 12.37 27.14
CA GLN A 128 3.29 11.53 28.12
C GLN A 128 3.71 12.35 29.35
N PRO A 129 3.74 11.72 30.54
CA PRO A 129 4.17 12.41 31.75
C PRO A 129 5.65 12.83 31.66
N SER A 130 5.96 13.94 32.35
CA SER A 130 7.31 14.51 32.41
C SER A 130 8.34 13.44 32.83
N GLY A 131 9.43 13.33 32.05
CA GLY A 131 10.46 12.28 32.24
C GLY A 131 10.28 11.02 31.40
N SER A 132 9.14 10.86 30.71
CA SER A 132 8.86 9.73 29.80
C SER A 132 8.37 10.17 28.42
N GLN A 133 8.67 11.42 28.04
CA GLN A 133 8.10 12.07 26.85
C GLN A 133 8.72 11.63 25.52
N ARG A 134 9.73 10.77 25.51
CA ARG A 134 10.33 10.32 24.25
C ARG A 134 9.38 9.34 23.58
N SER A 135 9.04 9.63 22.34
CA SER A 135 8.29 8.78 21.43
C SER A 135 8.98 8.83 20.06
N GLU A 136 8.63 7.89 19.19
CA GLU A 136 9.22 7.80 17.85
C GLU A 136 8.14 7.67 16.78
N TRP A 137 8.44 8.21 15.60
CA TRP A 137 7.73 7.89 14.37
C TRP A 137 8.64 7.03 13.48
N ALA A 138 8.08 5.98 12.88
CA ALA A 138 8.81 5.10 11.97
C ALA A 138 8.66 5.52 10.50
N GLY A 139 9.76 5.45 9.77
CA GLY A 139 9.83 5.54 8.32
C GLY A 139 9.29 4.29 7.63
N SER A 140 9.04 4.40 6.32
CA SER A 140 8.64 3.28 5.46
C SER A 140 8.99 3.54 4.00
N ALA A 141 8.44 4.59 3.39
CA ALA A 141 8.47 4.79 1.94
C ALA A 141 9.83 5.25 1.40
N GLY A 142 10.61 6.00 2.20
CA GLY A 142 11.92 6.50 1.78
C GLY A 142 11.89 7.45 0.58
N LEU A 143 10.81 8.23 0.41
CA LEU A 143 10.67 9.12 -0.76
C LEU A 143 11.52 10.39 -0.67
N CYS A 144 11.95 10.76 0.54
CA CYS A 144 12.84 11.90 0.79
C CYS A 144 13.64 11.72 2.09
N PRO A 145 14.53 10.71 2.17
CA PRO A 145 15.24 10.37 3.40
C PRO A 145 16.16 11.50 3.89
N TRP A 146 16.70 12.32 2.99
CA TRP A 146 17.56 13.45 3.35
C TRP A 146 16.85 14.55 4.13
N TRP A 147 15.51 14.63 4.08
CA TRP A 147 14.75 15.60 4.90
C TRP A 147 14.96 15.37 6.41
N ARG A 148 15.37 14.16 6.80
CA ARG A 148 15.78 13.87 8.17
C ARG A 148 16.79 14.89 8.68
N THR A 149 17.85 15.13 7.91
CA THR A 149 19.05 15.88 8.34
C THR A 149 19.26 17.20 7.59
N GLN A 150 18.54 17.43 6.49
CA GLN A 150 18.66 18.61 5.64
C GLN A 150 17.28 19.23 5.37
N ALA A 151 17.27 20.52 5.05
CA ALA A 151 16.04 21.16 4.57
C ALA A 151 15.61 20.51 3.23
N PRO A 152 14.30 20.28 3.03
CA PRO A 152 13.81 19.62 1.84
C PRO A 152 13.86 20.56 0.62
N GLY A 153 14.19 20.01 -0.55
CA GLY A 153 14.00 20.67 -1.84
C GLY A 153 12.54 20.61 -2.29
N GLU A 154 12.20 21.30 -3.38
CA GLU A 154 10.83 21.36 -3.89
C GLU A 154 10.31 19.99 -4.36
N ALA A 155 11.10 19.21 -5.10
CA ALA A 155 10.72 17.88 -5.56
C ALA A 155 10.43 16.93 -4.38
N CYS A 156 11.25 16.98 -3.33
CA CYS A 156 10.99 16.27 -2.06
C CYS A 156 9.64 16.65 -1.44
N LEU A 157 9.35 17.95 -1.29
CA LEU A 157 8.10 18.44 -0.71
C LEU A 157 6.88 17.97 -1.53
N ARG A 158 6.97 18.03 -2.86
CA ARG A 158 5.91 17.59 -3.77
C ARG A 158 5.69 16.08 -3.73
N ARG A 159 6.75 15.29 -3.71
CA ARG A 159 6.68 13.82 -3.62
C ARG A 159 6.08 13.37 -2.28
N VAL A 160 6.51 13.97 -1.17
CA VAL A 160 5.93 13.67 0.15
C VAL A 160 4.47 14.15 0.22
N THR A 161 4.13 15.30 -0.39
CA THR A 161 2.74 15.75 -0.54
C THR A 161 1.89 14.72 -1.27
N ALA A 162 2.39 14.22 -2.41
CA ALA A 162 1.70 13.21 -3.21
C ALA A 162 1.47 11.91 -2.42
N CYS A 163 2.46 11.44 -1.66
CA CYS A 163 2.33 10.29 -0.75
C CYS A 163 1.33 10.54 0.40
N LEU A 164 1.31 11.73 0.99
CA LEU A 164 0.36 12.07 2.05
C LEU A 164 -1.08 12.12 1.52
N LEU A 165 -1.27 12.73 0.35
CA LEU A 165 -2.57 12.84 -0.29
C LEU A 165 -3.06 11.49 -0.82
N SER A 166 -2.17 10.66 -1.37
CA SER A 166 -2.52 9.29 -1.78
C SER A 166 -3.01 8.46 -0.59
N ARG A 167 -2.57 8.75 0.63
CA ARG A 167 -3.01 8.08 1.87
C ARG A 167 -4.27 8.69 2.49
N ASN A 168 -4.85 9.73 1.90
CA ASN A 168 -6.06 10.40 2.40
C ASN A 168 -7.32 9.52 2.28
N ASN A 169 -8.04 9.26 3.35
CA ASN A 169 -9.25 8.44 3.30
C ASN A 169 -10.39 9.07 4.09
N GLY A 170 -11.42 9.55 3.38
CA GLY A 170 -12.61 10.15 3.99
C GLY A 170 -13.36 9.21 4.95
N LEU A 171 -13.29 7.89 4.73
CA LEU A 171 -13.93 6.87 5.55
C LEU A 171 -13.09 6.42 6.76
N GLY A 172 -11.79 6.71 6.74
CA GLY A 172 -10.85 6.23 7.77
C GLY A 172 -10.61 4.72 7.77
N TYR A 173 -11.03 4.01 6.70
CA TYR A 173 -10.71 2.59 6.53
C TYR A 173 -9.20 2.39 6.36
N ARG A 174 -8.71 1.22 6.80
CA ARG A 174 -7.35 0.78 6.50
C ARG A 174 -7.39 -0.05 5.23
N VAL A 175 -6.87 0.52 4.15
CA VAL A 175 -6.66 -0.17 2.87
C VAL A 175 -5.21 0.01 2.48
N GLU A 176 -4.54 -1.10 2.19
CA GLU A 176 -3.19 -1.04 1.65
C GLU A 176 -3.21 -0.57 0.20
N LEU A 177 -2.26 0.30 -0.12
CA LEU A 177 -2.08 0.89 -1.44
C LEU A 177 -0.75 0.43 -2.02
N SER A 178 -0.75 0.16 -3.32
CA SER A 178 0.48 0.09 -4.12
C SER A 178 0.71 1.47 -4.72
N MET A 179 1.76 2.15 -4.27
CA MET A 179 2.14 3.47 -4.77
C MET A 179 3.24 3.34 -5.82
N ARG A 180 3.06 4.00 -6.96
CA ARG A 180 3.99 3.95 -8.10
C ARG A 180 4.31 5.36 -8.56
N GLY A 181 5.53 5.53 -9.05
CA GLY A 181 6.08 6.82 -9.40
C GLY A 181 7.59 6.74 -9.51
N GLU A 182 8.18 7.87 -9.85
CA GLU A 182 9.62 8.00 -10.05
C GLU A 182 10.22 9.07 -9.13
N ILE A 183 11.42 8.80 -8.65
CA ILE A 183 12.25 9.72 -7.89
C ILE A 183 13.27 10.30 -8.86
N HIS A 184 13.06 11.56 -9.25
CA HIS A 184 14.01 12.34 -10.01
C HIS A 184 14.55 13.50 -9.17
N GLU A 185 15.81 13.42 -8.75
CA GLU A 185 16.52 14.49 -8.01
C GLU A 185 17.90 14.70 -8.65
N PRO A 186 17.99 15.50 -9.72
CA PRO A 186 19.24 15.67 -10.46
C PRO A 186 20.35 16.28 -9.58
N ASP A 187 20.00 17.18 -8.67
CA ASP A 187 20.95 17.81 -7.73
C ASP A 187 21.59 16.80 -6.76
N LEU A 188 20.89 15.69 -6.49
CA LEU A 188 21.39 14.59 -5.67
C LEU A 188 21.86 13.39 -6.50
N SER A 189 21.82 13.49 -7.83
CA SER A 189 22.10 12.39 -8.77
C SER A 189 21.25 11.14 -8.53
N ILE A 190 19.97 11.33 -8.17
CA ILE A 190 19.03 10.23 -7.95
C ILE A 190 18.03 10.17 -9.12
N ALA A 191 17.92 8.97 -9.71
CA ALA A 191 16.90 8.61 -10.68
C ALA A 191 16.52 7.15 -10.43
N GLN A 192 15.44 6.91 -9.69
CA GLN A 192 15.01 5.56 -9.33
C GLN A 192 13.47 5.46 -9.32
N PRO A 193 12.89 4.34 -9.75
CA PRO A 193 11.46 4.12 -9.59
C PRO A 193 11.13 3.86 -8.12
N PHE A 194 9.85 3.96 -7.76
CA PHE A 194 9.38 3.47 -6.48
C PHE A 194 9.58 1.97 -6.46
N ALA A 195 10.21 1.48 -5.40
CA ALA A 195 10.45 0.06 -5.25
C ALA A 195 9.11 -0.67 -5.02
N LEU A 196 8.95 -1.82 -5.66
CA LEU A 196 7.75 -2.66 -5.60
C LEU A 196 8.13 -4.04 -5.09
N ASP A 197 7.33 -4.57 -4.16
CA ASP A 197 7.67 -5.86 -3.58
C ASP A 197 7.64 -6.97 -4.64
N ALA A 198 8.74 -7.72 -4.71
CA ALA A 198 8.81 -8.94 -5.52
C ALA A 198 7.78 -9.99 -5.08
N TRP A 199 7.31 -9.89 -3.84
CA TRP A 199 6.30 -10.74 -3.22
C TRP A 199 5.42 -9.90 -2.28
N THR A 200 4.09 -10.02 -2.38
CA THR A 200 3.13 -9.38 -1.47
C THR A 200 2.95 -10.15 -0.15
N VAL A 201 3.37 -9.55 0.96
CA VAL A 201 3.06 -10.06 2.32
C VAL A 201 1.58 -9.86 2.61
N PRO A 202 0.83 -10.88 3.07
CA PRO A 202 -0.58 -10.72 3.39
C PRO A 202 -0.87 -9.66 4.45
N LEU A 203 -2.08 -9.10 4.41
CA LEU A 203 -2.51 -8.09 5.38
C LEU A 203 -2.73 -8.71 6.77
N ASP A 204 -2.24 -8.03 7.80
CA ASP A 204 -2.39 -8.36 9.21
C ASP A 204 -3.70 -7.83 9.84
N HIS A 205 -4.56 -7.22 9.03
CA HIS A 205 -5.82 -6.60 9.43
C HIS A 205 -6.95 -7.03 8.51
N VAL A 206 -8.18 -6.85 8.99
CA VAL A 206 -9.37 -7.11 8.20
C VAL A 206 -9.54 -5.95 7.20
N PRO A 207 -9.58 -6.23 5.89
CA PRO A 207 -9.77 -5.20 4.86
C PRO A 207 -10.98 -4.31 5.17
N THR A 208 -10.91 -3.04 4.77
CA THR A 208 -11.99 -2.04 4.94
C THR A 208 -12.42 -1.81 6.39
N THR A 209 -11.63 -2.22 7.38
CA THR A 209 -11.85 -1.94 8.80
C THR A 209 -10.56 -1.47 9.46
N THR A 210 -10.62 -1.12 10.75
CA THR A 210 -9.43 -0.84 11.56
C THR A 210 -9.00 -2.03 12.43
N ALA A 211 -9.67 -3.18 12.31
CA ALA A 211 -9.45 -4.33 13.18
C ALA A 211 -8.26 -5.17 12.71
N SER A 212 -7.31 -5.43 13.59
CA SER A 212 -6.24 -6.40 13.36
C SER A 212 -6.79 -7.84 13.35
N VAL A 213 -6.11 -8.74 12.66
CA VAL A 213 -6.35 -10.18 12.73
C VAL A 213 -5.63 -10.72 13.96
N ASN A 214 -6.35 -11.36 14.89
CA ASN A 214 -5.74 -11.85 16.14
C ASN A 214 -4.59 -12.82 15.86
N SER A 215 -4.73 -13.64 14.82
CA SER A 215 -3.71 -14.58 14.39
C SER A 215 -2.34 -13.93 14.09
N ALA A 216 -2.29 -12.66 13.71
CA ALA A 216 -1.05 -11.93 13.47
C ALA A 216 -0.32 -11.49 14.75
N VAL A 217 -0.99 -11.53 15.91
CA VAL A 217 -0.46 -11.09 17.20
C VAL A 217 0.28 -12.26 17.87
N PRO A 218 1.42 -12.04 18.56
CA PRO A 218 2.07 -13.08 19.36
C PRO A 218 1.11 -13.72 20.38
N CYS A 219 1.38 -14.97 20.75
CA CYS A 219 0.60 -15.64 21.79
C CYS A 219 1.00 -15.15 23.18
N ASP A 220 0.02 -14.88 24.05
CA ASP A 220 0.27 -14.49 25.45
C ASP A 220 0.74 -15.68 26.32
N GLU A 221 0.32 -16.89 25.94
CA GLU A 221 0.67 -18.14 26.59
C GLU A 221 0.99 -19.20 25.54
N GLN A 222 1.77 -20.22 25.95
CA GLN A 222 2.09 -21.35 25.09
C GLN A 222 0.82 -22.04 24.59
N THR A 223 0.69 -22.18 23.27
CA THR A 223 -0.46 -22.81 22.62
C THR A 223 0.00 -23.69 21.47
N VAL A 224 -0.70 -24.80 21.25
CA VAL A 224 -0.33 -25.80 20.23
C VAL A 224 -1.41 -25.97 19.16
N GLY A 225 -1.00 -26.32 17.95
CA GLY A 225 -1.89 -26.73 16.86
C GLY A 225 -2.37 -25.61 15.92
N ALA A 226 -2.97 -26.01 14.80
CA ALA A 226 -3.35 -25.10 13.72
C ALA A 226 -4.66 -24.30 13.97
N GLU A 227 -5.33 -24.57 15.09
CA GLU A 227 -6.62 -23.98 15.44
C GLU A 227 -6.48 -22.65 16.21
N ARG A 228 -5.29 -22.33 16.73
CA ARG A 228 -5.05 -21.11 17.51
C ARG A 228 -5.14 -19.84 16.67
N ASN A 229 -5.46 -18.71 17.30
CA ASN A 229 -5.55 -17.39 16.65
C ASN A 229 -4.47 -16.43 17.17
N CYS A 230 -3.24 -16.91 17.32
CA CYS A 230 -2.08 -16.10 17.69
C CYS A 230 -0.79 -16.76 17.15
N GLY A 231 0.29 -16.00 17.06
CA GLY A 231 1.63 -16.46 16.71
C GLY A 231 1.78 -16.88 15.24
N TRP A 232 0.93 -16.38 14.34
CA TRP A 232 1.03 -16.68 12.91
C TRP A 232 1.83 -15.62 12.16
N LYS A 233 2.67 -16.09 11.24
CA LYS A 233 3.36 -15.24 10.27
C LYS A 233 2.58 -15.19 8.97
N MET A 234 2.33 -13.97 8.48
CA MET A 234 1.80 -13.74 7.14
C MET A 234 2.88 -14.12 6.13
N HIS A 235 2.65 -15.17 5.34
CA HIS A 235 3.64 -15.67 4.38
C HIS A 235 3.41 -15.01 3.02
N SER A 236 2.46 -15.51 2.23
CA SER A 236 2.27 -15.12 0.82
C SER A 236 0.84 -14.91 0.41
N VAL A 237 0.63 -13.98 -0.53
CA VAL A 237 -0.57 -13.93 -1.37
C VAL A 237 -0.34 -14.75 -2.65
N GLY A 238 -1.33 -15.56 -3.00
CA GLY A 238 -1.42 -16.28 -4.26
C GLY A 238 -2.71 -15.99 -5.00
N TRP A 239 -2.80 -16.45 -6.24
CA TRP A 239 -4.04 -16.46 -7.02
C TRP A 239 -4.26 -17.83 -7.62
N CYS A 240 -5.53 -18.24 -7.66
CA CYS A 240 -5.92 -19.49 -8.28
C CYS A 240 -7.08 -19.35 -9.27
N PRO A 241 -7.07 -20.14 -10.37
CA PRO A 241 -8.13 -20.16 -11.37
C PRO A 241 -9.49 -20.60 -10.83
N ALA A 242 -10.54 -20.18 -11.55
CA ALA A 242 -11.92 -20.49 -11.28
C ALA A 242 -12.20 -21.99 -11.10
N GLY A 243 -12.71 -22.36 -9.92
CA GLY A 243 -13.15 -23.73 -9.62
C GLY A 243 -12.04 -24.78 -9.57
N GLN A 244 -10.76 -24.38 -9.67
CA GLN A 244 -9.65 -25.33 -9.61
C GLN A 244 -9.40 -25.79 -8.17
N THR A 245 -9.17 -27.08 -8.00
CA THR A 245 -8.68 -27.66 -6.75
C THR A 245 -7.16 -27.54 -6.71
N ILE A 246 -6.63 -26.93 -5.65
CA ILE A 246 -5.21 -26.63 -5.49
C ILE A 246 -4.69 -27.13 -4.14
N SER A 247 -3.43 -27.56 -4.14
CA SER A 247 -2.73 -27.95 -2.92
C SER A 247 -1.67 -26.91 -2.57
N VAL A 248 -1.57 -26.60 -1.28
CA VAL A 248 -0.56 -25.70 -0.70
C VAL A 248 0.09 -26.43 0.46
N GLY A 249 1.41 -26.44 0.57
CA GLY A 249 2.10 -27.11 1.67
C GLY A 249 3.38 -26.42 2.08
N ALA A 250 3.88 -26.80 3.26
CA ALA A 250 5.20 -26.45 3.77
C ALA A 250 5.90 -27.71 4.27
N GLY A 251 6.24 -28.62 3.36
CA GLY A 251 6.86 -29.92 3.64
C GLY A 251 5.89 -31.11 3.60
N GLY A 252 4.59 -30.87 3.73
CA GLY A 252 3.56 -31.92 3.60
C GLY A 252 3.32 -32.34 2.14
N PRO A 253 2.95 -33.61 1.88
CA PRO A 253 2.62 -34.09 0.54
C PRO A 253 1.32 -33.45 0.02
N ALA A 254 1.24 -33.18 -1.29
CA ALA A 254 0.06 -32.56 -1.91
C ALA A 254 -1.27 -33.29 -1.64
N VAL A 255 -1.20 -34.60 -1.38
CA VAL A 255 -2.31 -35.45 -0.93
C VAL A 255 -1.81 -36.30 0.24
N CYS A 256 -2.37 -36.12 1.43
CA CYS A 256 -1.99 -36.95 2.58
C CYS A 256 -2.50 -38.40 2.44
N PRO A 257 -1.73 -39.42 2.88
CA PRO A 257 -0.37 -39.34 3.45
C PRO A 257 0.75 -39.55 2.42
N SER A 258 0.45 -39.60 1.12
CA SER A 258 1.42 -40.01 0.09
C SER A 258 1.49 -39.01 -1.07
N GLY A 259 2.69 -38.59 -1.43
CA GLY A 259 2.92 -37.73 -2.58
C GLY A 259 4.25 -36.99 -2.46
N THR A 260 4.56 -36.18 -3.46
CA THR A 260 5.70 -35.26 -3.39
C THR A 260 5.37 -34.13 -2.41
N PRO A 261 6.23 -33.85 -1.42
CA PRO A 261 6.14 -32.67 -0.57
C PRO A 261 6.01 -31.38 -1.37
N LEU A 262 5.15 -30.48 -0.91
CA LEU A 262 5.09 -29.11 -1.40
C LEU A 262 5.83 -28.20 -0.42
N GLY A 263 6.88 -27.54 -0.88
CA GLY A 263 7.68 -26.68 -0.01
C GLY A 263 8.48 -27.48 1.03
N SER A 264 8.84 -26.85 2.14
CA SER A 264 9.61 -27.46 3.23
C SER A 264 9.30 -26.79 4.57
N SER A 265 9.51 -27.54 5.67
CA SER A 265 9.57 -27.03 7.04
C SER A 265 10.92 -27.37 7.65
N GLY A 266 11.39 -26.56 8.59
CA GLY A 266 12.65 -26.77 9.31
C GLY A 266 12.59 -26.28 10.75
N GLU A 267 13.51 -26.80 11.57
CA GLU A 267 13.75 -26.49 12.99
C GLU A 267 12.63 -26.95 13.94
N ALA A 268 11.36 -26.76 13.56
CA ALA A 268 10.19 -27.24 14.26
C ALA A 268 9.13 -27.75 13.29
N ARG A 269 8.22 -28.59 13.79
CA ARG A 269 6.97 -28.89 13.10
C ARG A 269 6.21 -27.59 12.87
N MET A 270 5.73 -27.39 11.64
CA MET A 270 4.97 -26.20 11.28
C MET A 270 3.46 -26.51 11.14
N VAL A 271 2.66 -25.46 11.18
CA VAL A 271 1.23 -25.46 10.83
C VAL A 271 0.99 -24.45 9.71
N LEU A 272 -0.01 -24.72 8.89
CA LEU A 272 -0.37 -23.90 7.73
C LEU A 272 -1.84 -23.55 7.77
N ARG A 273 -2.17 -22.32 7.42
CA ARG A 273 -3.55 -21.84 7.25
C ARG A 273 -3.68 -21.10 5.94
N VAL A 274 -4.78 -21.38 5.24
CA VAL A 274 -5.17 -20.65 4.03
C VAL A 274 -6.42 -19.83 4.28
N CYS A 275 -6.38 -18.59 3.83
CA CYS A 275 -7.46 -17.62 3.90
C CYS A 275 -7.84 -17.13 2.50
N ARG A 276 -9.09 -16.73 2.32
CA ARG A 276 -9.57 -16.08 1.10
C ARG A 276 -9.18 -14.60 1.08
N GLY A 277 -8.77 -14.11 -0.09
CA GLY A 277 -8.37 -12.71 -0.29
C GLY A 277 -6.87 -12.51 -0.06
N ILE A 278 -6.49 -11.25 0.18
CA ILE A 278 -5.09 -10.83 0.37
C ILE A 278 -4.70 -10.61 1.83
N ALA A 279 -5.65 -10.82 2.75
CA ALA A 279 -5.47 -10.66 4.19
C ALA A 279 -5.41 -12.03 4.87
N GLY A 280 -4.74 -12.09 6.02
CA GLY A 280 -4.86 -13.22 6.93
C GLY A 280 -6.25 -13.29 7.58
N CYS A 281 -6.48 -14.38 8.31
CA CYS A 281 -7.76 -14.65 8.94
C CYS A 281 -7.62 -15.48 10.22
N ASP A 282 -8.57 -15.29 11.12
CA ASP A 282 -8.77 -16.17 12.27
C ASP A 282 -9.50 -17.44 11.86
N LYS A 283 -9.37 -18.51 12.65
CA LYS A 283 -9.96 -19.83 12.37
C LYS A 283 -11.49 -19.81 12.20
N THR A 284 -12.15 -18.89 12.89
CA THR A 284 -13.60 -18.72 12.89
C THR A 284 -14.10 -17.70 11.86
N ASP A 285 -13.17 -17.05 11.15
CA ASP A 285 -13.49 -16.08 10.12
C ASP A 285 -14.13 -16.76 8.90
N ALA A 286 -15.11 -16.13 8.26
CA ALA A 286 -15.72 -16.63 7.03
C ALA A 286 -14.72 -16.72 5.85
N ARG A 287 -13.57 -16.03 5.96
CA ARG A 287 -12.45 -16.08 5.03
C ARG A 287 -11.55 -17.28 5.27
N HIS A 288 -11.64 -17.98 6.41
CA HIS A 288 -10.90 -19.22 6.64
C HIS A 288 -11.29 -20.25 5.58
N VAL A 289 -10.28 -20.77 4.87
CA VAL A 289 -10.49 -21.80 3.85
C VAL A 289 -10.17 -23.16 4.43
N GLU A 290 -8.94 -23.33 4.91
CA GLU A 290 -8.49 -24.58 5.52
C GLU A 290 -7.26 -24.36 6.40
N SER A 291 -7.06 -25.22 7.39
CA SER A 291 -5.84 -25.31 8.20
C SER A 291 -5.28 -26.73 8.17
N SER A 292 -3.97 -26.87 8.32
CA SER A 292 -3.31 -28.17 8.42
C SER A 292 -2.19 -28.14 9.45
N GLN A 293 -2.05 -29.25 10.16
CA GLN A 293 -0.94 -29.55 11.07
C GLN A 293 -0.23 -30.86 10.72
N GLY A 294 -0.29 -31.25 9.43
CA GLY A 294 0.30 -32.48 8.90
C GLY A 294 -0.71 -33.58 8.60
N CYS A 295 -0.21 -34.66 8.00
CA CYS A 295 -1.02 -35.82 7.61
C CYS A 295 -1.42 -36.69 8.81
N VAL A 296 -0.68 -36.60 9.91
CA VAL A 296 -1.00 -37.26 11.18
C VAL A 296 -1.32 -36.18 12.23
N PRO A 297 -2.52 -35.58 12.20
CA PRO A 297 -2.84 -34.44 13.05
C PRO A 297 -2.82 -34.77 14.55
N GLU A 298 -3.03 -36.05 14.91
CA GLU A 298 -2.97 -36.55 16.30
C GLU A 298 -1.53 -36.72 16.82
N SER A 299 -0.51 -36.59 15.96
CA SER A 299 0.88 -36.68 16.39
C SER A 299 1.19 -35.56 17.40
N THR A 300 1.89 -35.89 18.48
CA THR A 300 2.45 -34.93 19.43
C THR A 300 3.95 -34.71 19.21
N ASP A 301 4.51 -35.26 18.14
CA ASP A 301 5.91 -35.07 17.80
C ASP A 301 6.14 -33.60 17.37
N PRO A 302 7.03 -32.87 18.04
CA PRO A 302 7.34 -31.48 17.70
C PRO A 302 8.29 -31.36 16.50
N SER A 303 8.83 -32.46 15.98
CA SER A 303 9.78 -32.44 14.86
C SER A 303 9.10 -32.36 13.50
N SER A 304 9.76 -31.66 12.56
CA SER A 304 9.36 -31.59 11.16
C SER A 304 9.63 -32.91 10.45
N SER A 305 8.64 -33.42 9.72
CA SER A 305 8.73 -34.64 8.93
C SER A 305 7.62 -34.65 7.88
N THR A 306 7.70 -35.49 6.86
CA THR A 306 6.63 -35.59 5.85
C THR A 306 5.25 -35.97 6.43
N ASP A 307 5.22 -36.58 7.62
CA ASP A 307 3.98 -36.95 8.31
C ASP A 307 3.39 -35.81 9.17
N THR A 308 4.27 -34.96 9.72
CA THR A 308 3.92 -33.86 10.63
C THR A 308 3.86 -32.50 9.95
N ASP A 309 4.46 -32.37 8.76
CA ASP A 309 4.54 -31.13 8.00
C ASP A 309 3.23 -30.86 7.25
N PRO A 310 2.78 -29.60 7.21
CA PRO A 310 1.41 -29.30 6.83
C PRO A 310 1.23 -29.19 5.32
N SER A 311 0.05 -29.61 4.86
CA SER A 311 -0.47 -29.37 3.52
C SER A 311 -1.99 -29.26 3.57
N VAL A 312 -2.56 -28.33 2.81
CA VAL A 312 -4.00 -28.16 2.61
C VAL A 312 -4.35 -28.38 1.15
N ASN A 313 -5.56 -28.88 0.92
CA ASN A 313 -6.14 -29.00 -0.41
C ASN A 313 -7.53 -28.34 -0.39
N PHE A 314 -7.78 -27.40 -1.30
CA PHE A 314 -9.04 -26.67 -1.35
C PHE A 314 -9.44 -26.30 -2.78
N THR A 315 -10.73 -26.03 -2.97
CA THR A 315 -11.26 -25.62 -4.27
C THR A 315 -11.46 -24.11 -4.31
N CYS A 316 -10.92 -23.50 -5.37
CA CYS A 316 -11.01 -22.06 -5.59
C CYS A 316 -12.43 -21.62 -5.94
N PRO A 317 -12.81 -20.36 -5.65
CA PRO A 317 -14.11 -19.83 -6.03
C PRO A 317 -14.37 -19.98 -7.54
N VAL A 318 -15.63 -20.06 -7.94
CA VAL A 318 -16.03 -20.18 -9.36
C VAL A 318 -15.62 -18.99 -10.22
N SER A 319 -15.28 -17.87 -9.61
CA SER A 319 -14.73 -16.67 -10.27
C SER A 319 -13.20 -16.65 -10.33
N GLY A 320 -12.54 -17.63 -9.71
CA GLY A 320 -11.15 -17.51 -9.27
C GLY A 320 -11.02 -16.51 -8.13
N GLY A 321 -9.81 -16.36 -7.60
CA GLY A 321 -9.58 -15.37 -6.56
C GLY A 321 -8.21 -15.44 -5.92
N TYR A 322 -7.92 -14.40 -5.14
CA TYR A 322 -6.76 -14.38 -4.27
C TYR A 322 -6.95 -15.29 -3.06
N PHE A 323 -5.84 -15.84 -2.59
CA PHE A 323 -5.75 -16.52 -1.30
C PHE A 323 -4.47 -16.10 -0.60
N THR A 324 -4.48 -16.22 0.72
CA THR A 324 -3.36 -15.94 1.60
C THR A 324 -2.90 -17.23 2.26
N VAL A 325 -1.60 -17.40 2.42
CA VAL A 325 -0.99 -18.46 3.21
C VAL A 325 -0.38 -17.86 4.47
N MET A 326 -0.66 -18.49 5.60
CA MET A 326 -0.10 -18.18 6.91
C MET A 326 0.61 -19.42 7.44
N THR A 327 1.74 -19.22 8.12
CA THR A 327 2.53 -20.30 8.71
C THR A 327 2.88 -19.98 10.15
N ALA A 328 2.99 -20.99 10.99
CA ALA A 328 3.48 -20.85 12.35
C ALA A 328 4.14 -22.16 12.80
N PRO A 329 5.04 -22.14 13.80
CA PRO A 329 5.45 -23.35 14.49
C PRO A 329 4.24 -24.01 15.17
N TRP A 330 4.14 -25.34 15.19
CA TRP A 330 3.02 -26.06 15.81
C TRP A 330 2.89 -25.75 17.29
N ASP A 331 4.01 -25.57 17.99
CA ASP A 331 4.11 -25.04 19.36
C ASP A 331 4.47 -23.55 19.29
N SER A 332 3.68 -22.66 19.90
CA SER A 332 3.88 -21.20 19.77
C SER A 332 5.19 -20.70 20.37
N ASP A 333 5.82 -21.47 21.25
CA ASP A 333 7.07 -21.09 21.91
C ASP A 333 8.30 -21.59 21.13
N ALA A 334 8.10 -22.39 20.09
CA ALA A 334 9.17 -22.86 19.22
C ALA A 334 9.53 -21.82 18.16
N GLU A 335 10.77 -21.87 17.70
CA GLU A 335 11.21 -21.20 16.48
C GLU A 335 11.20 -22.20 15.33
N GLY A 336 10.77 -21.76 14.15
CA GLY A 336 10.65 -22.62 12.98
C GLY A 336 10.57 -21.84 11.69
N THR A 337 11.00 -22.48 10.62
CA THR A 337 10.98 -21.90 9.27
C THR A 337 10.11 -22.75 8.34
N ALA A 338 9.44 -22.07 7.41
CA ALA A 338 8.59 -22.70 6.42
C ALA A 338 8.82 -22.04 5.06
N THR A 339 9.01 -22.86 4.03
CA THR A 339 8.93 -22.46 2.63
C THR A 339 7.66 -23.05 2.05
N VAL A 340 6.74 -22.21 1.57
CA VAL A 340 5.47 -22.68 0.99
C VAL A 340 5.64 -23.10 -0.46
N GLY A 341 5.18 -24.30 -0.80
CA GLY A 341 4.99 -24.77 -2.16
C GLY A 341 3.52 -24.88 -2.54
N VAL A 342 3.23 -24.78 -3.84
CA VAL A 342 1.87 -24.91 -4.40
C VAL A 342 1.84 -25.91 -5.56
N SER A 343 0.66 -26.49 -5.81
CA SER A 343 0.42 -27.34 -6.98
C SER A 343 0.59 -26.59 -8.31
N ALA A 344 0.88 -27.30 -9.39
CA ALA A 344 1.07 -26.72 -10.72
C ALA A 344 -0.14 -25.89 -11.20
N GLY A 345 0.15 -24.80 -11.93
CA GLY A 345 -0.86 -23.87 -12.46
C GLY A 345 -1.40 -22.85 -11.44
N VAL A 346 -0.80 -22.78 -10.25
CA VAL A 346 -1.09 -21.77 -9.22
C VAL A 346 0.04 -20.75 -9.20
N GLN A 347 -0.33 -19.48 -9.14
CA GLN A 347 0.63 -18.39 -9.01
C GLN A 347 0.74 -17.99 -7.53
N ALA A 348 1.79 -18.48 -6.88
CA ALA A 348 2.17 -18.07 -5.53
C ALA A 348 3.68 -18.27 -5.34
N PRO A 349 4.40 -17.33 -4.71
CA PRO A 349 3.92 -16.00 -4.27
C PRO A 349 3.67 -15.05 -5.45
N LEU A 350 2.79 -14.07 -5.25
CA LEU A 350 2.54 -12.98 -6.21
C LEU A 350 3.28 -11.70 -5.84
N SER A 351 3.87 -11.03 -6.84
CA SER A 351 4.41 -9.67 -6.69
C SER A 351 3.32 -8.64 -6.35
N GLU A 352 3.73 -7.50 -5.78
CA GLU A 352 2.83 -6.38 -5.51
C GLU A 352 2.04 -5.96 -6.76
N ARG A 353 2.71 -5.86 -7.91
CA ARG A 353 2.08 -5.52 -9.18
C ARG A 353 0.99 -6.52 -9.60
N ALA A 354 1.15 -7.80 -9.27
CA ALA A 354 0.15 -8.83 -9.57
C ALA A 354 -1.03 -8.82 -8.58
N VAL A 355 -0.83 -8.31 -7.37
CA VAL A 355 -1.90 -8.18 -6.36
C VAL A 355 -2.68 -6.86 -6.53
N TYR A 356 -1.99 -5.74 -6.73
CA TYR A 356 -2.58 -4.40 -6.85
C TYR A 356 -2.63 -3.96 -8.31
N ARG A 357 -3.76 -4.19 -8.96
CA ARG A 357 -3.91 -4.04 -10.43
C ARG A 357 -4.93 -3.00 -10.85
N VAL A 358 -5.75 -2.53 -9.92
CA VAL A 358 -6.76 -1.52 -10.21
C VAL A 358 -6.13 -0.15 -10.07
N ARG A 359 -5.77 0.46 -11.20
CA ARG A 359 -5.25 1.85 -11.20
C ARG A 359 -6.35 2.81 -10.77
N GLU A 360 -6.06 3.58 -9.73
CA GLU A 360 -6.98 4.56 -9.14
C GLU A 360 -6.90 5.90 -9.88
N GLY A 361 -5.69 6.41 -10.05
CA GLY A 361 -5.42 7.77 -10.49
C GLY A 361 -4.09 8.25 -9.92
N ALA A 362 -3.83 9.55 -10.03
CA ALA A 362 -2.62 10.16 -9.48
C ALA A 362 -2.95 11.32 -8.53
N PHE A 363 -2.09 11.47 -7.54
CA PHE A 363 -2.13 12.52 -6.52
C PHE A 363 -0.85 13.34 -6.62
N TYR A 364 -0.95 14.67 -6.61
CA TYR A 364 0.18 15.56 -6.83
C TYR A 364 -0.08 16.97 -6.27
N GLY A 365 0.97 17.78 -6.17
CA GLY A 365 0.90 19.14 -5.66
C GLY A 365 1.91 19.43 -4.57
N ASN A 366 1.69 20.49 -3.80
CA ASN A 366 2.50 20.86 -2.65
C ASN A 366 1.63 21.37 -1.49
N LEU A 367 1.69 20.69 -0.33
CA LEU A 367 0.97 21.12 0.88
C LEU A 367 1.85 21.96 1.81
N PHE A 368 3.13 22.15 1.46
CA PHE A 368 4.14 22.75 2.32
C PHE A 368 4.46 24.20 1.94
N GLY A 369 4.84 25.00 2.93
CA GLY A 369 5.12 26.41 2.80
C GLY A 369 3.97 27.30 3.27
N ARG A 370 4.31 28.59 3.51
CA ARG A 370 3.38 29.58 4.05
C ARG A 370 2.17 29.81 3.13
N ASP A 371 2.39 29.77 1.83
CA ASP A 371 1.40 30.13 0.82
C ASP A 371 0.55 28.96 0.32
N ALA A 372 0.92 27.71 0.65
CA ALA A 372 0.22 26.50 0.24
C ALA A 372 -1.20 26.39 0.84
N LEU A 373 -1.40 26.96 2.02
CA LEU A 373 -2.68 26.97 2.72
C LEU A 373 -3.51 28.20 2.33
N ARG A 374 -4.84 28.05 2.27
CA ARG A 374 -5.76 29.20 2.16
C ARG A 374 -5.63 30.15 3.36
N ASP A 375 -5.62 31.44 3.06
CA ASP A 375 -5.38 32.51 4.05
C ASP A 375 -6.44 32.59 5.17
N ASP A 376 -7.63 32.03 4.95
CA ASP A 376 -8.71 31.98 5.94
C ASP A 376 -8.65 30.75 6.87
N ILE A 377 -7.66 29.87 6.68
CA ILE A 377 -7.47 28.66 7.48
C ILE A 377 -6.22 28.82 8.34
N ASN A 378 -6.39 28.72 9.66
CA ASN A 378 -5.25 28.67 10.57
C ASN A 378 -5.64 27.92 11.86
N VAL A 379 -5.08 26.73 12.05
CA VAL A 379 -5.27 25.89 13.24
C VAL A 379 -4.21 26.26 14.27
N THR A 380 -4.64 26.64 15.46
CA THR A 380 -3.72 27.07 16.53
C THR A 380 -3.96 26.30 17.82
N VAL A 381 -2.90 26.05 18.58
CA VAL A 381 -2.99 25.50 19.93
C VAL A 381 -2.72 26.60 20.93
N THR A 382 -3.70 26.91 21.79
CA THR A 382 -3.59 27.99 22.77
C THR A 382 -3.78 27.48 24.19
N LEU A 383 -2.95 27.96 25.12
CA LEU A 383 -3.15 27.71 26.55
C LEU A 383 -4.45 28.39 27.02
N VAL A 384 -5.25 27.68 27.80
CA VAL A 384 -6.48 28.20 28.38
C VAL A 384 -6.14 29.20 29.49
N ALA A 385 -6.70 30.40 29.37
CA ALA A 385 -6.50 31.46 30.35
C ALA A 385 -6.80 30.99 31.78
N GLY A 386 -5.87 31.22 32.70
CA GLY A 386 -5.99 30.86 34.11
C GLY A 386 -5.78 29.39 34.44
N GLN A 387 -5.39 28.55 33.47
CA GLN A 387 -5.10 27.14 33.70
C GLN A 387 -3.67 26.80 33.33
N LYS A 388 -3.00 26.08 34.22
CA LYS A 388 -1.71 25.46 33.92
C LYS A 388 -2.01 24.17 33.16
N ASP A 389 -1.37 24.01 32.00
CA ASP A 389 -1.38 22.77 31.21
C ASP A 389 -2.70 22.35 30.54
N ARG A 390 -3.74 23.20 30.54
CA ARG A 390 -4.91 22.98 29.68
C ARG A 390 -4.80 23.77 28.39
N TYR A 391 -4.83 23.08 27.26
CA TYR A 391 -4.77 23.68 25.92
C TYR A 391 -6.09 23.52 25.19
N THR A 392 -6.35 24.42 24.24
CA THR A 392 -7.48 24.34 23.31
C THR A 392 -6.94 24.38 21.89
N ILE A 393 -7.48 23.52 21.03
CA ILE A 393 -7.15 23.46 19.61
C ILE A 393 -8.22 24.25 18.86
N ASN A 394 -7.84 25.40 18.31
CA ASN A 394 -8.74 26.28 17.58
C ASN A 394 -8.72 25.91 16.10
N ARG A 395 -9.77 25.25 15.63
CA ARG A 395 -9.98 24.94 14.21
C ARG A 395 -10.92 25.96 13.55
N PRO A 396 -10.88 26.12 12.21
CA PRO A 396 -11.90 26.86 11.48
C PRO A 396 -13.31 26.44 11.88
N LYS A 397 -14.21 27.40 12.01
CA LYS A 397 -15.61 27.13 12.34
C LYS A 397 -16.36 26.79 11.06
N GLY A 398 -17.13 25.71 11.10
CA GLY A 398 -17.95 25.27 9.96
C GLY A 398 -17.16 24.48 8.92
N ARG A 399 -17.91 23.97 7.95
CA ARG A 399 -17.38 23.16 6.84
C ARG A 399 -16.78 24.05 5.77
N GLN A 400 -15.75 23.54 5.10
CA GLN A 400 -15.05 24.24 4.04
C GLN A 400 -15.62 23.82 2.68
N SER A 401 -16.22 24.76 1.95
CA SER A 401 -16.76 24.51 0.60
C SER A 401 -15.73 24.56 -0.52
N LYS A 402 -14.48 24.88 -0.19
CA LYS A 402 -13.34 24.88 -1.11
C LYS A 402 -12.25 23.98 -0.51
N PRO A 403 -11.38 23.39 -1.34
CA PRO A 403 -10.19 22.68 -0.86
C PRO A 403 -9.40 23.53 0.14
N VAL A 404 -8.83 22.89 1.16
CA VAL A 404 -8.08 23.60 2.22
C VAL A 404 -6.74 24.13 1.72
N PHE A 405 -6.05 23.33 0.91
CA PHE A 405 -4.80 23.70 0.26
C PHE A 405 -5.06 24.25 -1.15
N LYS A 406 -4.23 25.20 -1.58
CA LYS A 406 -4.34 25.86 -2.89
C LYS A 406 -3.82 24.95 -4.01
N ASP A 407 -2.70 24.28 -3.76
CA ASP A 407 -1.91 23.59 -4.78
C ASP A 407 -1.89 22.08 -4.56
N LEU A 408 -3.05 21.48 -4.24
CA LEU A 408 -3.22 20.03 -4.11
C LEU A 408 -4.21 19.54 -5.15
N TYR A 409 -3.83 18.49 -5.87
CA TYR A 409 -4.56 18.00 -7.03
C TYR A 409 -4.66 16.49 -7.04
N SER A 410 -5.71 16.00 -7.70
CA SER A 410 -5.85 14.59 -8.04
C SER A 410 -6.50 14.45 -9.41
N CYS A 411 -6.05 13.47 -10.17
CA CYS A 411 -6.72 13.03 -11.38
C CYS A 411 -7.14 11.56 -11.22
N TYR A 412 -8.09 11.09 -12.02
CA TYR A 412 -8.59 9.73 -11.95
C TYR A 412 -8.23 8.90 -13.18
N ASP A 413 -8.08 7.60 -13.01
CA ASP A 413 -7.89 6.66 -14.11
C ASP A 413 -9.12 6.68 -15.06
N PRO A 414 -8.95 6.77 -16.39
CA PRO A 414 -10.08 6.81 -17.33
C PRO A 414 -10.90 5.50 -17.36
N GLY A 415 -10.43 4.42 -16.73
CA GLY A 415 -11.17 3.17 -16.60
C GLY A 415 -12.38 3.25 -15.67
N TRP A 416 -12.51 4.30 -14.85
CA TRP A 416 -13.67 4.52 -13.98
C TRP A 416 -14.90 5.02 -14.76
N VAL A 417 -16.08 4.44 -14.48
CA VAL A 417 -17.36 4.92 -15.04
C VAL A 417 -17.74 6.28 -14.46
N TYR A 418 -17.49 6.46 -13.15
CA TYR A 418 -17.80 7.69 -12.41
C TYR A 418 -16.55 8.34 -11.85
N GLY A 419 -15.47 8.41 -12.64
CA GLY A 419 -14.13 8.79 -12.18
C GLY A 419 -14.06 10.10 -11.37
N ARG A 420 -14.74 11.17 -11.81
CA ARG A 420 -14.78 12.42 -11.03
C ARG A 420 -15.42 12.22 -9.66
N ALA A 421 -16.57 11.56 -9.60
CA ALA A 421 -17.28 11.34 -8.34
C ALA A 421 -16.48 10.41 -7.41
N TYR A 422 -15.83 9.38 -7.96
CA TYR A 422 -14.92 8.51 -7.22
C TYR A 422 -13.73 9.30 -6.64
N ALA A 423 -13.02 10.10 -7.44
CA ALA A 423 -11.88 10.89 -6.96
C ALA A 423 -12.29 11.95 -5.93
N THR A 424 -13.43 12.63 -6.14
CA THR A 424 -14.00 13.53 -5.13
C THR A 424 -14.31 12.78 -3.83
N TYR A 425 -14.83 11.56 -3.96
CA TYR A 425 -15.08 10.70 -2.81
C TYR A 425 -13.79 10.37 -2.03
N ARG A 426 -12.67 10.29 -2.74
CA ARG A 426 -11.38 10.02 -2.16
C ARG A 426 -10.75 11.20 -1.41
N VAL A 427 -10.85 12.41 -1.95
CA VAL A 427 -10.10 13.57 -1.43
C VAL A 427 -10.89 14.45 -0.46
N CYS A 428 -12.18 14.18 -0.24
CA CYS A 428 -13.05 14.99 0.62
C CYS A 428 -13.46 14.27 1.91
N ALA A 429 -13.62 15.02 3.01
CA ALA A 429 -14.15 14.46 4.25
C ALA A 429 -15.66 14.22 4.19
N LEU A 430 -16.36 15.03 3.39
CA LEU A 430 -17.81 14.96 3.17
C LEU A 430 -18.09 14.91 1.67
N PRO A 431 -17.91 13.74 1.06
CA PRO A 431 -17.84 13.65 -0.40
C PRO A 431 -19.18 13.93 -1.08
N GLY A 432 -20.31 13.61 -0.43
CA GLY A 432 -21.65 13.91 -0.96
C GLY A 432 -21.97 15.41 -1.04
N THR A 433 -21.23 16.26 -0.30
CA THR A 433 -21.39 17.73 -0.34
C THR A 433 -20.17 18.45 -0.91
N GLU A 434 -19.13 17.72 -1.36
CA GLU A 434 -17.83 18.27 -1.78
C GLU A 434 -17.23 19.23 -0.74
N GLU A 435 -17.42 18.95 0.55
CA GLU A 435 -16.93 19.77 1.66
C GLU A 435 -15.71 19.15 2.35
N ASP A 436 -14.88 20.01 2.93
CA ASP A 436 -13.64 19.67 3.64
C ASP A 436 -12.69 18.83 2.76
N CYS A 437 -12.48 19.26 1.52
CA CYS A 437 -11.59 18.59 0.57
C CYS A 437 -10.11 18.94 0.78
N ALA A 438 -9.25 17.94 0.63
CA ALA A 438 -7.79 18.12 0.62
C ALA A 438 -7.28 18.68 -0.70
N ALA A 439 -7.88 18.24 -1.81
CA ALA A 439 -7.37 18.49 -3.16
C ALA A 439 -8.48 18.83 -4.15
N THR A 440 -8.09 19.43 -5.26
CA THR A 440 -8.95 19.67 -6.43
C THR A 440 -8.87 18.47 -7.39
N VAL A 441 -10.02 17.94 -7.81
CA VAL A 441 -10.07 16.89 -8.85
C VAL A 441 -9.97 17.55 -10.23
N THR A 442 -8.88 17.30 -10.95
CA THR A 442 -8.51 17.99 -12.20
C THR A 442 -9.09 17.35 -13.45
N GLY A 443 -9.47 16.07 -13.40
CA GLY A 443 -10.04 15.34 -14.53
C GLY A 443 -9.45 13.94 -14.69
N PRO A 444 -9.59 13.31 -15.88
CA PRO A 444 -8.92 12.04 -16.15
C PRO A 444 -7.40 12.26 -16.24
N CYS A 445 -6.62 11.34 -15.67
CA CYS A 445 -5.16 11.41 -15.76
C CYS A 445 -4.69 11.22 -17.21
N TRP A 446 -5.38 10.40 -17.99
CA TRP A 446 -4.96 10.05 -19.34
C TRP A 446 -6.14 9.93 -20.32
N SER A 447 -5.86 10.10 -21.61
CA SER A 447 -6.79 9.76 -22.68
C SER A 447 -6.05 9.41 -23.97
N THR A 448 -6.51 8.37 -24.65
CA THR A 448 -6.09 8.04 -26.03
C THR A 448 -7.00 8.67 -27.07
N THR A 449 -8.12 9.28 -26.66
CA THR A 449 -9.09 9.90 -27.56
C THR A 449 -8.58 11.29 -27.98
N PRO A 450 -8.41 11.56 -29.28
CA PRO A 450 -7.99 12.87 -29.76
C PRO A 450 -8.88 13.99 -29.20
N ASN A 451 -8.26 15.10 -28.79
CA ASN A 451 -8.92 16.30 -28.24
C ASN A 451 -9.70 16.09 -26.93
N THR A 452 -9.57 14.94 -26.27
CA THR A 452 -10.09 14.78 -24.90
C THR A 452 -9.08 15.32 -23.92
N PRO A 453 -9.45 16.27 -23.04
CA PRO A 453 -8.54 16.77 -22.01
C PRO A 453 -8.08 15.64 -21.08
N TYR A 454 -6.80 15.62 -20.75
CA TYR A 454 -6.18 14.73 -19.77
C TYR A 454 -5.06 15.47 -19.05
N GLN A 455 -4.67 14.99 -17.87
CA GLN A 455 -3.82 15.77 -16.98
C GLN A 455 -2.36 15.34 -16.98
N CYS A 456 -2.02 14.08 -17.22
CA CYS A 456 -0.64 13.58 -17.14
C CYS A 456 -0.07 13.32 -18.53
N LYS A 457 1.19 13.66 -18.77
CA LYS A 457 1.81 13.56 -20.10
C LYS A 457 2.35 12.18 -20.42
N THR A 458 2.70 11.42 -19.38
CA THR A 458 3.21 10.06 -19.52
C THR A 458 2.24 9.09 -18.85
N GLN A 459 2.02 7.95 -19.49
CA GLN A 459 1.36 6.79 -18.93
C GLN A 459 2.38 5.65 -19.00
N ASP A 460 2.98 5.29 -17.87
CA ASP A 460 4.16 4.42 -17.72
C ASP A 460 5.48 5.16 -17.95
N GLY A 461 6.14 5.52 -16.85
CA GLY A 461 7.43 6.19 -16.79
C GLY A 461 8.58 5.36 -17.37
N SER A 462 9.75 5.99 -17.46
CA SER A 462 10.90 5.42 -18.17
C SER A 462 11.85 4.62 -17.28
N LEU A 463 11.84 4.84 -15.97
CA LEU A 463 12.71 4.17 -15.00
C LEU A 463 12.19 2.77 -14.64
N LEU A 464 10.89 2.52 -14.74
CA LEU A 464 10.31 1.18 -14.56
C LEU A 464 9.15 0.90 -15.53
N SER A 465 9.49 0.36 -16.70
CA SER A 465 8.46 0.01 -17.67
C SER A 465 7.48 -1.07 -17.16
N GLY A 466 6.20 -0.83 -17.43
CA GLY A 466 5.07 -1.69 -17.11
C GLY A 466 4.57 -1.56 -15.68
N ASP A 467 5.01 -0.55 -14.91
CA ASP A 467 4.44 -0.25 -13.60
C ASP A 467 3.19 0.64 -13.71
N GLY A 468 3.05 1.35 -14.83
CA GLY A 468 1.86 2.10 -15.18
C GLY A 468 1.63 3.32 -14.30
N ASP A 469 2.67 3.92 -13.75
CA ASP A 469 2.53 5.23 -13.14
C ASP A 469 2.15 6.32 -14.17
N PHE A 470 1.78 7.49 -13.67
CA PHE A 470 1.52 8.69 -14.43
C PHE A 470 2.59 9.71 -14.07
N GLU A 471 3.08 10.48 -15.05
CA GLU A 471 4.09 11.52 -14.82
C GLU A 471 3.68 12.87 -15.43
N ALA A 472 4.36 13.92 -15.00
CA ALA A 472 4.22 15.28 -15.52
C ALA A 472 2.74 15.73 -15.56
N CYS A 473 2.04 15.58 -14.44
CA CYS A 473 0.63 15.89 -14.31
C CYS A 473 0.38 17.40 -14.21
N MET A 474 -0.69 17.88 -14.83
CA MET A 474 -1.01 19.29 -14.93
C MET A 474 -2.12 19.68 -13.95
N ASP A 475 -2.02 20.88 -13.39
CA ASP A 475 -3.10 21.47 -12.62
C ASP A 475 -4.14 22.20 -13.50
N THR A 476 -5.10 22.86 -12.86
CA THR A 476 -6.16 23.63 -13.55
C THR A 476 -5.65 24.88 -14.27
N SER A 477 -4.40 25.29 -14.03
CA SER A 477 -3.70 26.40 -14.69
C SER A 477 -2.71 25.91 -15.76
N ASN A 478 -2.66 24.59 -16.02
CA ASN A 478 -1.67 23.92 -16.89
C ASN A 478 -0.21 24.00 -16.39
N GLN A 479 0.01 24.25 -15.09
CA GLN A 479 1.33 24.07 -14.51
C GLN A 479 1.62 22.57 -14.36
N VAL A 480 2.83 22.16 -14.72
CA VAL A 480 3.27 20.76 -14.70
C VAL A 480 3.89 20.44 -13.35
N TRP A 481 3.54 19.27 -12.82
CA TRP A 481 4.02 18.67 -11.59
C TRP A 481 4.69 17.35 -11.95
N GLU A 482 5.99 17.25 -11.70
CA GLU A 482 6.82 16.11 -12.13
C GLU A 482 6.83 14.98 -11.08
N GLU A 483 6.29 15.23 -9.89
CA GLU A 483 6.33 14.32 -8.75
C GLU A 483 4.94 13.74 -8.35
N PRO A 484 4.07 13.31 -9.30
CA PRO A 484 2.84 12.62 -8.95
C PRO A 484 3.11 11.24 -8.36
N VAL A 485 2.18 10.77 -7.53
CA VAL A 485 2.12 9.37 -7.08
C VAL A 485 0.86 8.75 -7.64
N THR A 486 1.04 7.65 -8.38
CA THR A 486 -0.06 6.84 -8.92
C THR A 486 -0.41 5.75 -7.93
N VAL A 487 -1.69 5.56 -7.68
CA VAL A 487 -2.17 4.54 -6.72
C VAL A 487 -2.81 3.38 -7.47
N PHE A 488 -2.50 2.17 -6.98
CA PHE A 488 -3.14 0.93 -7.38
C PHE A 488 -3.78 0.23 -6.19
N LEU A 489 -5.01 -0.25 -6.39
CA LEU A 489 -5.81 -0.99 -5.42
C LEU A 489 -5.84 -2.48 -5.78
N ASN A 490 -6.13 -3.32 -4.78
CA ASN A 490 -6.40 -4.73 -5.02
C ASN A 490 -7.80 -4.90 -5.65
N GLY A 491 -8.82 -4.37 -4.96
CA GLY A 491 -10.20 -4.31 -5.42
C GLY A 491 -10.64 -2.88 -5.73
N ALA A 492 -11.46 -2.72 -6.77
CA ALA A 492 -11.95 -1.41 -7.20
C ALA A 492 -12.79 -0.68 -6.14
N CYS A 493 -13.47 -1.44 -5.28
CA CYS A 493 -14.39 -0.93 -4.27
C CYS A 493 -13.79 -0.87 -2.87
N ASP A 494 -12.49 -1.17 -2.69
CA ASP A 494 -11.86 -1.24 -1.36
C ASP A 494 -11.96 0.10 -0.60
N LEU A 495 -12.07 1.22 -1.32
CA LEU A 495 -12.13 2.58 -0.78
C LEU A 495 -13.54 3.17 -0.69
N VAL A 496 -14.57 2.38 -0.96
CA VAL A 496 -15.94 2.86 -1.10
C VAL A 496 -16.84 2.11 -0.12
N ASP A 497 -17.70 2.83 0.60
CA ASP A 497 -18.67 2.21 1.50
C ASP A 497 -19.81 1.50 0.72
N ASP A 498 -20.56 0.63 1.41
CA ASP A 498 -21.66 -0.15 0.83
C ASP A 498 -22.76 0.70 0.19
N GLN A 499 -22.96 1.94 0.65
CA GLN A 499 -23.97 2.86 0.09
C GLN A 499 -23.51 3.50 -1.22
N HIS A 500 -22.21 3.42 -1.52
CA HIS A 500 -21.57 4.10 -2.64
C HIS A 500 -20.94 3.18 -3.68
N LEU A 501 -21.17 1.86 -3.63
CA LEU A 501 -20.59 0.85 -4.55
C LEU A 501 -20.78 1.15 -6.05
N GLN A 502 -21.73 1.99 -6.45
CA GLN A 502 -21.80 2.47 -7.83
C GLN A 502 -20.56 3.26 -8.27
N LEU A 503 -19.86 3.94 -7.36
CA LEU A 503 -18.73 4.82 -7.68
C LEU A 503 -17.50 4.04 -8.16
N CYS A 504 -17.29 2.84 -7.63
CA CYS A 504 -16.17 1.97 -8.02
C CYS A 504 -16.43 1.15 -9.30
N LYS A 505 -17.49 1.44 -10.05
CA LYS A 505 -17.73 0.76 -11.33
C LYS A 505 -16.66 1.12 -12.34
N ARG A 506 -16.12 0.10 -13.01
CA ARG A 506 -15.13 0.23 -14.09
C ARG A 506 -15.74 -0.19 -15.43
N TRP A 507 -15.23 0.40 -16.51
CA TRP A 507 -15.57 -0.04 -17.88
C TRP A 507 -15.02 -1.43 -18.18
N THR A 508 -13.83 -1.71 -17.64
CA THR A 508 -13.13 -2.99 -17.75
C THR A 508 -12.40 -3.27 -16.45
N GLU A 509 -12.56 -4.48 -15.93
CA GLU A 509 -11.73 -4.99 -14.84
C GLU A 509 -10.36 -5.44 -15.40
N PRO A 510 -9.26 -5.26 -14.64
CA PRO A 510 -7.97 -5.79 -15.05
C PRO A 510 -8.05 -7.32 -15.18
N PRO A 511 -7.50 -7.91 -16.26
CA PRO A 511 -7.50 -9.36 -16.46
C PRO A 511 -6.76 -10.03 -15.31
N PRO A 512 -7.13 -11.26 -14.87
CA PRO A 512 -6.48 -12.01 -13.78
C PRO A 512 -4.94 -12.02 -13.86
N PRO A 513 -4.23 -12.21 -12.73
CA PRO A 513 -2.77 -12.29 -12.74
C PRO A 513 -2.34 -13.34 -13.78
N GLN A 514 -1.49 -12.93 -14.71
CA GLN A 514 -0.96 -13.84 -15.72
C GLN A 514 0.33 -14.45 -15.19
N GLU A 515 0.52 -15.75 -15.45
CA GLU A 515 1.85 -16.35 -15.28
C GLU A 515 2.77 -15.55 -16.21
N THR A 516 3.70 -14.79 -15.64
CA THR A 516 4.89 -14.41 -16.40
C THR A 516 5.51 -15.74 -16.75
N SER A 517 5.35 -16.16 -18.01
CA SER A 517 5.93 -17.40 -18.47
C SER A 517 7.40 -17.35 -18.06
N ARG A 518 7.82 -18.22 -17.13
CA ARG A 518 9.24 -18.52 -16.95
C ARG A 518 9.76 -18.68 -18.36
N GLY A 519 10.62 -17.76 -18.80
CA GLY A 519 11.12 -17.76 -20.16
C GLY A 519 11.48 -19.19 -20.51
N LYS A 520 10.83 -19.75 -21.54
CA LYS A 520 11.24 -21.04 -22.08
C LYS A 520 12.72 -20.89 -22.42
N ARG A 521 13.57 -21.45 -21.56
CA ARG A 521 14.97 -21.71 -21.90
C ARG A 521 15.04 -22.67 -23.07
#